data_AF-A0A3D0GP82-F1
#
_entry.id   AF-A0A3D0GP82-F1
#
_cell.length_a   1.000
_cell.length_b   1.000
_cell.length_c   1.000
_cell.angle_alpha   90.00
_cell.angle_beta   90.00
_cell.angle_gamma   90.00
#
_symmetry.space_group_name_H-M   'P 1'
#
loop_
_entity.id
_entity.type
_entity.pdbx_description
1 polymer ?
#
loop_
_entity_poly.entity_id
_entity_poly.type
_entity_poly.pdbx_seq_one_letter_code
_entity_poly.pdbx_strand_id
1 'polypeptide(L)'
;MALIVYPLINHRSRWRCLNLLILLFCSVASIAQPAERYRPDSPNWMKFVAAINVPTLKHEAGRTRHYREQCSATLINHDHARQDQWLITAWHCIEHYRDLSQTIEVRFPHAGLNDQYYTARVARSGERLERDWALLRLEQRLPPHLSSPLTLTAASPSLLATAAGYSKHLREGRERLSYDSNCRWVSAQEWQDCFTSKGTSGGPVVQTIADEPTIVGIISQGNGEGMTLTFPVDLLPPF
;
A
#
# COMPACT_ATOMS: atom_id res chain seq x y z
N MET A 1 -42.26 74.24 19.58
CA MET A 1 -42.36 75.20 20.70
C MET A 1 -43.43 74.66 21.65
N ALA A 2 -43.16 74.69 22.96
CA ALA A 2 -43.92 74.13 24.09
C ALA A 2 -43.58 72.68 24.52
N LEU A 3 -42.89 72.63 25.66
CA LEU A 3 -42.64 71.52 26.59
C LEU A 3 -43.92 71.13 27.36
N ILE A 4 -43.90 69.98 28.05
CA ILE A 4 -44.53 69.60 29.36
C ILE A 4 -44.55 68.05 29.43
N VAL A 5 -43.64 67.35 30.13
CA VAL A 5 -43.61 66.93 31.56
C VAL A 5 -44.62 65.82 31.96
N TYR A 6 -44.09 64.57 32.06
CA TYR A 6 -44.26 63.44 33.01
C TYR A 6 -45.66 63.03 33.58
N PRO A 7 -45.94 61.71 33.79
CA PRO A 7 -45.43 61.01 34.99
C PRO A 7 -45.03 59.52 34.86
N LEU A 8 -44.29 59.11 35.89
CA LEU A 8 -43.77 57.79 36.21
C LEU A 8 -44.87 56.73 36.42
N ILE A 9 -44.68 55.54 35.83
CA ILE A 9 -45.23 54.30 36.42
C ILE A 9 -44.14 53.22 36.44
N ASN A 10 -43.90 52.80 37.66
CA ASN A 10 -43.05 51.75 38.18
C ASN A 10 -43.62 50.37 37.82
N HIS A 11 -42.84 49.45 37.22
CA HIS A 11 -43.03 48.03 37.49
C HIS A 11 -41.77 47.20 37.18
N ARG A 12 -41.26 46.60 38.25
CA ARG A 12 -40.26 45.54 38.30
C ARG A 12 -40.47 44.49 37.20
N SER A 13 -39.51 44.36 36.28
CA SER A 13 -39.37 43.15 35.45
C SER A 13 -37.95 42.62 35.59
N ARG A 14 -37.84 41.51 36.32
CA ARG A 14 -36.58 40.82 36.57
C ARG A 14 -36.08 40.21 35.27
N TRP A 15 -34.95 40.76 34.82
CA TRP A 15 -34.09 40.19 33.80
C TRP A 15 -33.76 38.73 34.11
N ARG A 16 -34.14 37.83 33.20
CA ARG A 16 -33.49 36.52 33.06
C ARG A 16 -32.91 36.46 31.66
N CYS A 17 -31.68 36.95 31.54
CA CYS A 17 -30.83 36.69 30.39
C CYS A 17 -30.58 35.18 30.33
N LEU A 18 -31.15 34.56 29.30
CA LEU A 18 -30.93 33.18 28.89
C LEU A 18 -29.46 33.06 28.43
N ASN A 19 -28.59 32.50 29.27
CA ASN A 19 -27.22 32.16 28.88
C ASN A 19 -27.25 30.93 27.96
N LEU A 20 -27.18 31.16 26.66
CA LEU A 20 -27.00 30.12 25.65
C LEU A 20 -25.52 29.72 25.63
N LEU A 21 -25.20 28.59 26.26
CA LEU A 21 -23.86 28.00 26.25
C LEU A 21 -23.60 27.39 24.87
N ILE A 22 -22.87 28.11 24.00
CA ILE A 22 -22.42 27.59 22.70
C ILE A 22 -21.28 26.61 22.97
N LEU A 23 -21.57 25.31 22.93
CA LEU A 23 -20.57 24.25 22.91
C LEU A 23 -19.91 24.25 21.52
N LEU A 24 -18.75 24.90 21.41
CA LEU A 24 -17.82 24.72 20.29
C LEU A 24 -17.34 23.27 20.27
N PHE A 25 -17.99 22.43 19.48
CA PHE A 25 -17.43 21.16 19.04
C PHE A 25 -16.21 21.47 18.17
N CYS A 26 -15.03 21.41 18.79
CA CYS A 26 -13.78 21.35 18.05
C CYS A 26 -13.72 19.96 17.40
N SER A 27 -14.18 19.86 16.15
CA SER A 27 -13.94 18.68 15.32
C SER A 27 -12.44 18.59 15.13
N VAL A 28 -11.78 17.72 15.90
CA VAL A 28 -10.39 17.34 15.65
C VAL A 28 -10.42 16.58 14.32
N ALA A 29 -10.16 17.29 13.22
CA ALA A 29 -9.86 16.66 11.95
C ALA A 29 -8.58 15.85 12.18
N SER A 30 -8.71 14.53 12.28
CA SER A 30 -7.57 13.63 12.36
C SER A 30 -6.87 13.72 11.01
N ILE A 31 -5.81 14.53 10.93
CA ILE A 31 -4.92 14.54 9.76
C ILE A 31 -4.23 13.19 9.80
N ALA A 32 -4.68 12.29 8.93
CA ALA A 32 -4.08 10.98 8.78
C ALA A 32 -2.59 11.14 8.44
N GLN A 33 -1.75 10.33 9.08
CA GLN A 33 -0.30 10.47 8.97
C GLN A 33 0.15 10.02 7.57
N PRO A 34 1.00 10.79 6.88
CA PRO A 34 1.53 10.39 5.58
C PRO A 34 2.39 9.13 5.74
N ALA A 35 2.39 8.27 4.72
CA ALA A 35 3.19 7.05 4.69
C ALA A 35 4.65 7.29 5.12
N GLU A 36 5.15 6.43 5.99
CA GLU A 36 6.51 6.45 6.50
C GLU A 36 7.51 6.08 5.40
N ARG A 37 8.77 6.48 5.58
CA ARG A 37 9.86 6.07 4.70
C ARG A 37 10.69 5.02 5.37
N TYR A 38 11.12 4.04 4.58
CA TYR A 38 12.11 3.07 5.01
C TYR A 38 13.35 3.78 5.57
N ARG A 39 13.82 3.24 6.70
CA ARG A 39 15.03 3.63 7.42
C ARG A 39 15.77 2.35 7.84
N PRO A 40 17.07 2.44 8.20
CA PRO A 40 17.83 1.27 8.63
C PRO A 40 17.25 0.53 9.85
N ASP A 41 16.45 1.20 10.67
CA ASP A 41 15.72 0.68 11.83
C ASP A 41 14.30 0.17 11.51
N SER A 42 13.86 0.28 10.25
CA SER A 42 12.59 -0.30 9.79
C SER A 42 12.62 -1.84 9.91
N PRO A 43 11.44 -2.49 10.02
CA PRO A 43 11.35 -3.94 10.12
C PRO A 43 12.19 -4.68 9.07
N ASN A 44 13.04 -5.61 9.50
CA ASN A 44 14.01 -6.29 8.64
C ASN A 44 13.37 -7.02 7.45
N TRP A 45 12.11 -7.46 7.56
CA TRP A 45 11.40 -8.10 6.45
C TRP A 45 11.22 -7.18 5.23
N MET A 46 11.22 -5.86 5.44
CA MET A 46 11.02 -4.90 4.35
C MET A 46 12.08 -5.02 3.26
N LYS A 47 13.28 -5.53 3.57
CA LYS A 47 14.35 -5.81 2.59
C LYS A 47 13.93 -6.77 1.47
N PHE A 48 12.86 -7.54 1.67
CA PHE A 48 12.30 -8.47 0.68
C PHE A 48 11.30 -7.82 -0.28
N VAL A 49 10.97 -6.53 -0.08
CA VAL A 49 10.11 -5.77 -0.99
C VAL A 49 10.98 -5.19 -2.10
N ALA A 50 10.62 -5.50 -3.34
CA ALA A 50 11.30 -5.07 -4.54
C ALA A 50 10.53 -3.97 -5.28
N ALA A 51 11.26 -3.08 -5.92
CA ALA A 51 10.72 -2.24 -6.99
C ALA A 51 10.80 -3.03 -8.30
N ILE A 52 9.70 -3.09 -9.04
CA ILE A 52 9.67 -3.74 -10.36
C ILE A 52 9.31 -2.74 -11.46
N ASN A 53 9.93 -2.92 -12.62
CA ASN A 53 9.65 -2.16 -13.82
C ASN A 53 9.30 -3.12 -14.96
N VAL A 54 8.03 -3.08 -15.35
CA VAL A 54 7.42 -4.02 -16.28
C VAL A 54 7.35 -3.35 -17.66
N PRO A 55 8.02 -3.89 -18.68
CA PRO A 55 7.86 -3.42 -20.05
C PRO A 55 6.45 -3.75 -20.53
N THR A 56 5.71 -2.76 -20.99
CA THR A 56 4.31 -2.93 -21.40
C THR A 56 4.06 -2.40 -22.80
N LEU A 57 3.10 -3.01 -23.48
CA LEU A 57 2.59 -2.57 -24.77
C LEU A 57 1.11 -2.23 -24.61
N LYS A 58 0.76 -0.94 -24.78
CA LYS A 58 -0.64 -0.51 -24.77
C LYS A 58 -1.06 -0.06 -26.14
N HIS A 59 -2.29 -0.39 -26.51
CA HIS A 59 -2.90 0.07 -27.74
C HIS A 59 -3.85 1.23 -27.43
N GLU A 60 -3.51 2.43 -27.89
CA GLU A 60 -4.24 3.66 -27.62
C GLU A 60 -4.44 4.42 -28.92
N ALA A 61 -5.69 4.83 -29.22
CA ALA A 61 -6.04 5.59 -30.42
C ALA A 61 -5.50 4.99 -31.73
N GLY A 62 -5.61 3.66 -31.90
CA GLY A 62 -5.15 2.96 -33.10
C GLY A 62 -3.64 2.73 -33.19
N ARG A 63 -2.86 3.09 -32.15
CA ARG A 63 -1.40 2.96 -32.12
C ARG A 63 -0.93 2.13 -30.94
N THR A 64 0.00 1.22 -31.19
CA THR A 64 0.72 0.51 -30.12
C THR A 64 1.89 1.36 -29.65
N ARG A 65 2.00 1.55 -28.33
CA ARG A 65 3.08 2.30 -27.69
C ARG A 65 3.74 1.47 -26.60
N HIS A 66 5.05 1.62 -26.50
CA HIS A 66 5.84 1.05 -25.40
C HIS A 66 5.69 1.94 -24.16
N TYR A 67 5.33 1.31 -23.05
CA TYR A 67 5.23 1.92 -21.75
C TYR A 67 6.03 1.12 -20.74
N ARG A 68 6.23 1.72 -19.56
CA ARG A 68 6.85 1.07 -18.42
C ARG A 68 5.94 1.21 -17.23
N GLU A 69 5.35 0.10 -16.81
CA GLU A 69 4.60 0.06 -15.57
C GLU A 69 5.58 -0.13 -14.42
N GLN A 70 5.40 0.64 -13.35
CA GLN A 70 6.32 0.54 -12.21
C GLN A 70 5.45 0.21 -11.01
N CYS A 71 5.81 -0.89 -10.39
CA CYS A 71 5.06 -1.52 -9.32
C CYS A 71 6.02 -1.99 -8.23
N SER A 72 5.45 -2.61 -7.22
CA SER A 72 6.18 -3.32 -6.18
C SER A 72 6.00 -4.82 -6.34
N ALA A 73 6.89 -5.59 -5.74
CA ALA A 73 6.77 -7.04 -5.61
C ALA A 73 7.40 -7.47 -4.28
N THR A 74 7.14 -8.70 -3.82
CA THR A 74 7.71 -9.21 -2.57
C THR A 74 8.31 -10.59 -2.78
N LEU A 75 9.51 -10.81 -2.26
CA LEU A 75 10.14 -12.13 -2.27
C LEU A 75 9.38 -13.06 -1.31
N ILE A 76 8.99 -14.23 -1.81
CA ILE A 76 8.20 -15.22 -1.07
C ILE A 76 8.92 -16.55 -0.98
N ASN A 77 8.67 -17.28 0.11
CA ASN A 77 9.12 -18.65 0.22
C ASN A 77 8.21 -19.55 -0.61
N HIS A 78 8.80 -20.35 -1.49
CA HIS A 78 8.08 -21.29 -2.33
C HIS A 78 8.66 -22.70 -2.20
N ASP A 79 7.82 -23.58 -1.67
CA ASP A 79 7.92 -25.05 -1.72
C ASP A 79 9.31 -25.67 -1.50
N HIS A 80 10.04 -25.22 -0.47
CA HIS A 80 11.29 -25.74 0.14
C HIS A 80 12.48 -26.14 -0.77
N ALA A 81 12.31 -26.25 -2.09
CA ALA A 81 13.25 -26.87 -3.02
C ALA A 81 14.21 -25.84 -3.63
N ARG A 82 13.79 -24.57 -3.71
CA ARG A 82 14.61 -23.41 -4.10
C ARG A 82 14.04 -22.14 -3.45
N GLN A 83 14.48 -21.83 -2.24
CA GLN A 83 13.89 -20.79 -1.40
C GLN A 83 14.05 -19.35 -1.94
N ASP A 84 14.81 -19.10 -3.01
CA ASP A 84 15.34 -17.74 -3.30
C ASP A 84 15.01 -17.15 -4.67
N GLN A 85 13.90 -17.53 -5.32
CA GLN A 85 13.65 -17.13 -6.73
C GLN A 85 12.24 -16.65 -7.07
N TRP A 86 11.37 -16.48 -6.08
CA TRP A 86 9.96 -16.21 -6.34
C TRP A 86 9.52 -14.87 -5.78
N LEU A 87 8.89 -14.07 -6.63
CA LEU A 87 8.29 -12.80 -6.27
C LEU A 87 6.78 -12.88 -6.49
N ILE A 88 6.02 -12.32 -5.56
CA ILE A 88 4.59 -12.09 -5.75
C ILE A 88 4.34 -10.60 -6.02
N THR A 89 3.43 -10.30 -6.95
CA THR A 89 3.00 -8.95 -7.32
C THR A 89 1.52 -8.96 -7.74
N ALA A 90 0.97 -7.80 -8.12
CA ALA A 90 -0.39 -7.69 -8.64
C ALA A 90 -0.43 -8.08 -10.12
N TRP A 91 -1.52 -8.71 -10.58
CA TRP A 91 -1.69 -9.09 -11.98
C TRP A 91 -1.75 -7.86 -12.89
N HIS A 92 -2.45 -6.80 -12.48
CA HIS A 92 -2.58 -5.61 -13.32
C HIS A 92 -1.22 -4.92 -13.59
N CYS A 93 -0.21 -5.15 -12.75
CA CYS A 93 1.15 -4.70 -13.03
C CYS A 93 1.76 -5.35 -14.27
N ILE A 94 1.30 -6.55 -14.64
CA ILE A 94 1.77 -7.33 -15.78
C ILE A 94 0.72 -7.54 -16.88
N GLU A 95 -0.49 -6.98 -16.77
CA GLU A 95 -1.62 -7.18 -17.71
C GLU A 95 -1.26 -6.85 -19.18
N HIS A 96 -0.33 -5.92 -19.37
CA HIS A 96 0.12 -5.44 -20.67
C HIS A 96 1.55 -5.89 -21.02
N TYR A 97 2.13 -6.80 -20.25
CA TYR A 97 3.42 -7.42 -20.56
C TYR A 97 3.25 -8.49 -21.63
N ARG A 98 3.38 -8.07 -22.89
CA ARG A 98 3.17 -8.94 -24.07
C ARG A 98 4.44 -9.23 -24.87
N ASP A 99 5.46 -8.39 -24.72
CA ASP A 99 6.76 -8.58 -25.38
C ASP A 99 7.67 -9.45 -24.51
N LEU A 100 7.58 -10.77 -24.70
CA LEU A 100 8.37 -11.75 -23.94
C LEU A 100 9.87 -11.74 -24.28
N SER A 101 10.30 -10.96 -25.28
CA SER A 101 11.73 -10.75 -25.54
C SER A 101 12.38 -9.87 -24.46
N GLN A 102 11.59 -9.01 -23.81
CA GLN A 102 12.02 -8.19 -22.69
C GLN A 102 11.77 -8.92 -21.38
N THR A 103 12.52 -8.57 -20.34
CA THR A 103 12.34 -9.10 -18.98
C THR A 103 11.79 -8.03 -18.05
N ILE A 104 11.16 -8.44 -16.96
CA ILE A 104 10.78 -7.53 -15.87
C ILE A 104 12.05 -7.19 -15.10
N GLU A 105 12.36 -5.91 -14.96
CA GLU A 105 13.48 -5.44 -14.14
C GLU A 105 13.06 -5.43 -12.67
N VAL A 106 13.93 -5.93 -11.80
CA VAL A 106 13.69 -6.05 -10.35
C VAL A 106 14.86 -5.43 -9.61
N ARG A 107 14.56 -4.63 -8.58
CA ARG A 107 15.57 -4.03 -7.70
C ARG A 107 15.15 -4.12 -6.25
N PHE A 108 16.15 -4.22 -5.37
CA PHE A 108 15.99 -4.07 -3.92
C PHE A 108 16.80 -2.86 -3.42
N PRO A 109 16.36 -1.61 -3.72
CA PRO A 109 17.11 -0.38 -3.43
C PRO A 109 17.68 -0.25 -2.02
N HIS A 110 17.01 -0.83 -1.02
CA HIS A 110 17.37 -0.71 0.40
C HIS A 110 17.99 -1.97 1.00
N ALA A 111 18.16 -3.04 0.22
CA ALA A 111 18.71 -4.32 0.71
C ALA A 111 20.14 -4.61 0.25
N GLY A 112 20.64 -3.94 -0.79
CA GLY A 112 21.93 -4.24 -1.42
C GLY A 112 22.89 -3.05 -1.46
N LEU A 113 24.18 -3.35 -1.67
CA LEU A 113 25.26 -2.35 -1.63
C LEU A 113 25.43 -1.51 -2.91
N ASN A 114 24.72 -1.78 -4.02
CA ASN A 114 25.00 -1.12 -5.32
C ASN A 114 23.81 -1.07 -6.31
N ASP A 115 22.58 -0.77 -5.87
CA ASP A 115 21.37 -0.67 -6.75
C ASP A 115 21.32 -1.80 -7.80
N GLN A 116 21.62 -3.03 -7.36
CA GLN A 116 21.78 -4.16 -8.28
C GLN A 116 20.46 -4.49 -8.96
N TYR A 117 20.53 -4.71 -10.27
CA TYR A 117 19.40 -5.09 -11.10
C TYR A 117 19.34 -6.62 -11.24
N TYR A 118 18.14 -7.14 -11.11
CA TYR A 118 17.78 -8.52 -11.42
C TYR A 118 16.71 -8.53 -12.50
N THR A 119 16.49 -9.69 -13.11
CA THR A 119 15.44 -9.88 -14.10
C THR A 119 14.52 -11.00 -13.69
N ALA A 120 13.24 -10.85 -14.03
CA ALA A 120 12.22 -11.85 -13.77
C ALA A 120 11.31 -12.07 -14.98
N ARG A 121 10.65 -13.23 -14.98
CA ARG A 121 9.59 -13.59 -15.93
C ARG A 121 8.34 -14.02 -15.19
N VAL A 122 7.18 -13.77 -15.80
CA VAL A 122 5.90 -14.27 -15.28
C VAL A 122 5.90 -15.80 -15.36
N ALA A 123 5.61 -16.46 -14.25
CA ALA A 123 5.46 -17.90 -14.19
C ALA A 123 3.99 -18.32 -14.11
N ARG A 124 3.18 -17.57 -13.36
CA ARG A 124 1.73 -17.77 -13.24
C ARG A 124 1.05 -16.46 -12.83
N SER A 125 -0.23 -16.32 -13.12
CA SER A 125 -1.03 -15.19 -12.63
C SER A 125 -2.52 -15.52 -12.56
N GLY A 126 -3.31 -14.63 -11.95
CA GLY A 126 -4.76 -14.75 -11.90
C GLY A 126 -5.51 -14.26 -13.15
N GLU A 127 -4.81 -13.61 -14.09
CA GLU A 127 -5.30 -13.20 -15.42
C GLU A 127 -6.50 -12.24 -15.45
N ARG A 128 -6.88 -11.66 -14.31
CA ARG A 128 -7.99 -10.71 -14.18
C ARG A 128 -7.91 -9.91 -12.89
N LEU A 129 -8.60 -8.76 -12.84
CA LEU A 129 -8.62 -7.88 -11.66
C LEU A 129 -9.23 -8.54 -10.42
N GLU A 130 -10.19 -9.46 -10.56
CA GLU A 130 -10.77 -10.17 -9.40
C GLU A 130 -9.79 -11.19 -8.80
N ARG A 131 -8.69 -11.48 -9.51
CA ARG A 131 -7.60 -12.36 -9.09
C ARG A 131 -6.28 -11.63 -9.29
N ASP A 132 -6.16 -10.46 -8.65
CA ASP A 132 -5.07 -9.52 -8.90
C ASP A 132 -3.74 -9.96 -8.27
N TRP A 133 -3.21 -11.08 -8.75
CA TRP A 133 -1.94 -11.65 -8.33
C TRP A 133 -1.15 -12.19 -9.52
N ALA A 134 0.17 -12.09 -9.45
CA ALA A 134 1.11 -12.72 -10.37
C ALA A 134 2.34 -13.22 -9.60
N LEU A 135 2.79 -14.42 -9.98
CA LEU A 135 4.01 -15.04 -9.52
C LEU A 135 5.10 -14.83 -10.59
N LEU A 136 6.19 -14.19 -10.19
CA LEU A 136 7.36 -13.97 -11.03
C LEU A 136 8.52 -14.84 -10.57
N ARG A 137 9.27 -15.37 -11.53
CA ARG A 137 10.50 -16.12 -11.27
C ARG A 137 11.70 -15.27 -11.63
N LEU A 138 12.62 -15.12 -10.69
CA LEU A 138 13.93 -14.50 -10.91
C LEU A 138 14.81 -15.39 -11.79
N GLU A 139 15.54 -14.78 -12.72
CA GLU A 139 16.48 -15.48 -13.60
C GLU A 139 17.85 -15.68 -12.94
N GLN A 140 18.25 -14.77 -12.05
CA GLN A 140 19.49 -14.85 -11.29
C GLN A 140 19.25 -15.39 -9.87
N ARG A 141 20.32 -15.88 -9.23
CA ARG A 141 20.30 -16.15 -7.79
C ARG A 141 20.47 -14.84 -7.02
N LEU A 142 19.71 -14.71 -5.94
CA LEU A 142 19.86 -13.61 -5.02
C LEU A 142 21.07 -13.81 -4.09
N PRO A 143 21.66 -12.72 -3.59
CA PRO A 143 22.69 -12.79 -2.57
C PRO A 143 22.14 -13.35 -1.24
N PRO A 144 22.99 -13.96 -0.39
CA PRO A 144 22.53 -14.64 0.84
C PRO A 144 21.72 -13.78 1.82
N HIS A 145 21.93 -12.46 1.85
CA HIS A 145 21.16 -11.59 2.76
C HIS A 145 19.67 -11.47 2.37
N LEU A 146 19.31 -11.95 1.17
CA LEU A 146 17.94 -12.06 0.65
C LEU A 146 17.41 -13.51 0.64
N SER A 147 18.02 -14.46 1.36
CA SER A 147 17.69 -15.89 1.25
C SER A 147 16.63 -16.42 2.23
N SER A 148 15.87 -15.54 2.89
CA SER A 148 14.87 -15.95 3.89
C SER A 148 13.57 -15.18 3.68
N PRO A 149 12.86 -15.44 2.57
CA PRO A 149 11.69 -14.66 2.21
C PRO A 149 10.50 -14.90 3.13
N LEU A 150 9.46 -14.08 2.94
CA LEU A 150 8.26 -14.12 3.76
C LEU A 150 7.36 -15.29 3.38
N THR A 151 6.64 -15.80 4.38
CA THR A 151 5.58 -16.79 4.22
C THR A 151 4.26 -16.11 3.90
N LEU A 152 3.33 -16.88 3.33
CA LEU A 152 1.97 -16.44 3.02
C LEU A 152 1.01 -17.08 4.03
N THR A 153 0.09 -16.30 4.60
CA THR A 153 -0.95 -16.84 5.49
C THR A 153 -2.22 -16.00 5.45
N ALA A 154 -3.32 -16.56 5.94
CA ALA A 154 -4.58 -15.83 6.04
C ALA A 154 -4.46 -14.67 7.05
N ALA A 155 -5.08 -13.55 6.74
CA ALA A 155 -5.12 -12.41 7.65
C ALA A 155 -5.89 -12.72 8.93
N SER A 156 -5.44 -12.14 10.04
CA SER A 156 -6.19 -12.08 11.29
C SER A 156 -6.91 -10.73 11.42
N PRO A 157 -8.24 -10.68 11.51
CA PRO A 157 -8.99 -9.42 11.65
C PRO A 157 -8.64 -8.59 12.89
N SER A 158 -8.04 -9.20 13.91
CA SER A 158 -7.68 -8.52 15.18
C SER A 158 -6.29 -7.89 15.20
N LEU A 159 -5.47 -8.14 14.18
CA LEU A 159 -4.10 -7.65 14.11
C LEU A 159 -4.00 -6.45 13.17
N LEU A 160 -3.23 -5.44 13.58
CA LEU A 160 -2.79 -4.40 12.65
C LEU A 160 -1.86 -5.00 11.61
N ALA A 161 -1.86 -4.40 10.42
CA ALA A 161 -0.95 -4.77 9.36
C ALA A 161 -0.06 -3.60 8.94
N THR A 162 1.04 -3.94 8.27
CA THR A 162 1.91 -2.99 7.60
C THR A 162 1.78 -3.15 6.09
N ALA A 163 1.34 -2.11 5.38
CA ALA A 163 1.34 -2.08 3.92
C ALA A 163 2.63 -1.41 3.44
N ALA A 164 3.34 -2.02 2.50
CA ALA A 164 4.62 -1.47 2.00
C ALA A 164 4.70 -1.48 0.48
N GLY A 165 5.36 -0.48 -0.10
CA GLY A 165 5.58 -0.41 -1.54
C GLY A 165 6.25 0.89 -2.01
N TYR A 166 6.56 0.93 -3.30
CA TYR A 166 7.22 2.04 -3.99
C TYR A 166 6.19 3.01 -4.59
N SER A 167 5.83 4.03 -3.82
CA SER A 167 4.81 5.00 -4.22
C SER A 167 5.34 6.08 -5.17
N LYS A 168 4.84 6.15 -6.41
CA LYS A 168 5.22 7.21 -7.38
C LYS A 168 4.82 8.63 -6.93
N HIS A 169 3.85 8.73 -6.03
CA HIS A 169 3.34 10.03 -5.54
C HIS A 169 4.25 10.66 -4.49
N LEU A 170 5.18 9.87 -3.95
CA LEU A 170 6.13 10.30 -2.96
C LEU A 170 7.47 10.68 -3.61
N ARG A 171 8.15 11.71 -3.08
CA ARG A 171 9.49 12.10 -3.53
C ARG A 171 10.46 10.91 -3.45
N GLU A 172 11.29 10.66 -4.45
CA GLU A 172 12.17 9.46 -4.48
C GLU A 172 11.40 8.13 -4.34
N GLY A 173 10.12 8.11 -4.70
CA GLY A 173 9.23 6.99 -4.45
C GLY A 173 9.51 5.74 -5.28
N ARG A 174 10.40 5.83 -6.28
CA ARG A 174 10.90 4.69 -7.06
C ARG A 174 12.19 4.11 -6.49
N GLU A 175 12.88 4.91 -5.69
CA GLU A 175 14.19 4.62 -5.11
C GLU A 175 14.05 4.26 -3.63
N ARG A 176 12.99 4.72 -2.97
CA ARG A 176 12.79 4.58 -1.53
C ARG A 176 11.44 3.98 -1.22
N LEU A 177 11.50 2.81 -0.59
CA LEU A 177 10.35 2.13 -0.04
C LEU A 177 9.63 3.04 0.96
N SER A 178 8.30 3.03 0.87
CA SER A 178 7.39 3.63 1.85
C SER A 178 6.51 2.55 2.45
N TYR A 179 6.05 2.78 3.67
CA TYR A 179 5.13 1.88 4.35
C TYR A 179 4.15 2.63 5.25
N ASP A 180 3.07 1.97 5.61
CA ASP A 180 2.12 2.38 6.63
C ASP A 180 1.95 1.24 7.62
N SER A 181 2.23 1.50 8.90
CA SER A 181 2.32 0.48 9.95
C SER A 181 1.00 0.22 10.69
N ASN A 182 -0.04 1.02 10.46
CA ASN A 182 -1.28 1.02 11.25
C ASN A 182 -2.52 0.60 10.46
N CYS A 183 -2.33 -0.24 9.44
CA CYS A 183 -3.42 -0.68 8.57
C CYS A 183 -4.44 -1.47 9.39
N ARG A 184 -5.69 -0.98 9.45
CA ARG A 184 -6.80 -1.66 10.13
C ARG A 184 -7.59 -2.52 9.18
N TRP A 185 -7.89 -3.74 9.58
CA TRP A 185 -8.74 -4.66 8.82
C TRP A 185 -10.18 -4.16 8.77
N VAL A 186 -10.78 -4.14 7.57
CA VAL A 186 -12.22 -3.88 7.37
C VAL A 186 -12.90 -5.14 6.84
N SER A 187 -12.30 -5.74 5.81
CA SER A 187 -12.78 -6.97 5.19
C SER A 187 -11.62 -7.74 4.57
N ALA A 188 -11.89 -8.92 4.00
CA ALA A 188 -10.89 -9.74 3.31
C ALA A 188 -10.00 -8.95 2.35
N GLN A 189 -10.57 -7.98 1.65
CA GLN A 189 -9.90 -7.23 0.59
C GLN A 189 -9.65 -5.77 0.95
N GLU A 190 -10.12 -5.29 2.10
CA GLU A 190 -10.13 -3.86 2.40
C GLU A 190 -9.44 -3.56 3.73
N TRP A 191 -8.55 -2.57 3.67
CA TRP A 191 -7.79 -2.04 4.79
C TRP A 191 -7.97 -0.52 4.89
N GLN A 192 -8.05 -0.02 6.11
CA GLN A 192 -8.15 1.40 6.44
C GLN A 192 -6.88 1.91 7.11
N ASP A 193 -6.73 3.24 7.13
CA ASP A 193 -5.60 3.98 7.69
C ASP A 193 -4.27 3.56 7.09
N CYS A 194 -4.30 3.19 5.82
CA CYS A 194 -3.14 2.76 5.08
C CYS A 194 -3.05 3.48 3.74
N PHE A 195 -2.00 4.29 3.60
CA PHE A 195 -1.80 5.13 2.44
C PHE A 195 -1.02 4.39 1.35
N THR A 196 -1.75 3.68 0.50
CA THR A 196 -1.20 3.13 -0.75
C THR A 196 -1.63 3.98 -1.95
N SER A 197 -0.82 3.97 -3.00
CA SER A 197 -1.05 4.74 -4.22
C SER A 197 -0.31 4.14 -5.42
N LYS A 198 -0.39 4.77 -6.60
CA LYS A 198 0.22 4.22 -7.82
C LYS A 198 1.70 3.87 -7.62
N GLY A 199 2.07 2.63 -7.95
CA GLY A 199 3.40 2.06 -7.78
C GLY A 199 3.57 1.19 -6.53
N THR A 200 2.75 1.41 -5.49
CA THR A 200 2.70 0.48 -4.34
C THR A 200 2.00 -0.83 -4.69
N SER A 201 1.18 -0.84 -5.74
CA SER A 201 0.55 -2.04 -6.30
C SER A 201 1.55 -3.18 -6.49
N GLY A 202 1.16 -4.37 -6.05
CA GLY A 202 1.98 -5.57 -5.97
C GLY A 202 2.88 -5.68 -4.74
N GLY A 203 2.95 -4.63 -3.91
CA GLY A 203 3.61 -4.67 -2.60
C GLY A 203 2.80 -5.48 -1.58
N PRO A 204 3.39 -5.87 -0.45
CA PRO A 204 2.73 -6.72 0.51
C PRO A 204 1.92 -5.91 1.53
N VAL A 205 0.87 -6.54 2.05
CA VAL A 205 0.33 -6.26 3.39
C VAL A 205 0.81 -7.36 4.32
N VAL A 206 1.46 -6.97 5.41
CA VAL A 206 2.16 -7.88 6.33
C VAL A 206 1.54 -7.80 7.72
N GLN A 207 1.29 -8.94 8.34
CA GLN A 207 0.98 -9.04 9.77
C GLN A 207 2.07 -9.85 10.47
N THR A 208 2.34 -9.49 11.73
CA THR A 208 3.18 -10.32 12.62
C THR A 208 2.29 -11.34 13.31
N ILE A 209 2.38 -12.61 12.91
CA ILE A 209 1.60 -13.72 13.45
C ILE A 209 2.56 -14.68 14.12
N ALA A 210 2.35 -14.98 15.40
CA ALA A 210 3.27 -15.79 16.21
C ALA A 210 4.73 -15.29 16.14
N ASP A 211 4.92 -13.97 16.25
CA ASP A 211 6.21 -13.27 16.15
C ASP A 211 6.93 -13.36 14.79
N GLU A 212 6.27 -13.92 13.77
CA GLU A 212 6.80 -13.99 12.41
C GLU A 212 6.08 -13.01 11.46
N PRO A 213 6.81 -12.23 10.65
CA PRO A 213 6.21 -11.40 9.63
C PRO A 213 5.72 -12.28 8.46
N THR A 214 4.43 -12.20 8.17
CA THR A 214 3.77 -12.98 7.13
C THR A 214 3.06 -12.04 6.16
N ILE A 215 3.07 -12.35 4.87
CA ILE A 215 2.24 -11.64 3.89
C ILE A 215 0.83 -12.18 4.02
N VAL A 216 -0.15 -11.29 4.16
CA VAL A 216 -1.57 -11.60 4.25
C VAL A 216 -2.38 -11.05 3.07
N GLY A 217 -1.81 -10.11 2.32
CA GLY A 217 -2.43 -9.54 1.13
C GLY A 217 -1.40 -8.97 0.14
N ILE A 218 -1.82 -8.85 -1.12
CA ILE A 218 -1.09 -8.19 -2.19
C ILE A 218 -1.82 -6.89 -2.50
N ILE A 219 -1.15 -5.74 -2.43
CA ILE A 219 -1.76 -4.44 -2.73
C ILE A 219 -2.23 -4.42 -4.18
N SER A 220 -3.54 -4.24 -4.38
CA SER A 220 -4.14 -4.09 -5.70
C SER A 220 -4.27 -2.60 -6.03
N GLN A 221 -5.02 -1.87 -5.21
CA GLN A 221 -5.33 -0.46 -5.43
C GLN A 221 -5.30 0.31 -4.12
N GLY A 222 -4.85 1.56 -4.18
CA GLY A 222 -5.05 2.54 -3.10
C GLY A 222 -5.77 3.75 -3.64
N ASN A 223 -6.59 4.39 -2.81
CA ASN A 223 -7.19 5.68 -3.16
C ASN A 223 -6.27 6.87 -2.82
N GLY A 224 -5.14 6.65 -2.13
CA GLY A 224 -4.26 7.71 -1.65
C GLY A 224 -4.82 8.52 -0.49
N GLU A 225 -5.98 8.14 0.04
CA GLU A 225 -6.74 8.82 1.09
C GLU A 225 -6.94 7.93 2.33
N GLY A 226 -6.16 6.86 2.46
CA GLY A 226 -6.14 5.98 3.63
C GLY A 226 -6.95 4.69 3.47
N MET A 227 -7.42 4.37 2.27
CA MET A 227 -8.02 3.07 1.96
C MET A 227 -7.14 2.31 0.97
N THR A 228 -6.90 1.03 1.28
CA THR A 228 -6.18 0.09 0.42
C THR A 228 -7.02 -1.14 0.15
N LEU A 229 -7.12 -1.50 -1.13
CA LEU A 229 -7.67 -2.76 -1.60
C LEU A 229 -6.55 -3.76 -1.90
N THR A 230 -6.74 -5.00 -1.48
CA THR A 230 -5.76 -6.09 -1.63
C THR A 230 -6.38 -7.34 -2.21
N PHE A 231 -5.57 -8.13 -2.92
CA PHE A 231 -5.86 -9.54 -3.14
C PHE A 231 -5.45 -10.36 -1.90
N PRO A 232 -6.35 -11.11 -1.24
CA PRO A 232 -6.05 -11.92 -0.06
C PRO A 232 -5.22 -13.15 -0.43
N VAL A 233 -4.13 -13.43 0.29
CA VAL A 233 -3.21 -14.53 -0.11
C VAL A 233 -3.79 -15.92 0.16
N ASP A 234 -4.77 -16.05 1.06
CA ASP A 234 -5.48 -17.29 1.34
C ASP A 234 -6.40 -17.74 0.17
N LEU A 235 -6.66 -16.84 -0.79
CA LEU A 235 -7.36 -17.14 -2.04
C LEU A 235 -6.42 -17.53 -3.19
N LEU A 236 -5.11 -17.60 -2.95
CA LEU A 236 -4.16 -18.06 -3.96
C LEU A 236 -4.35 -19.56 -4.25
N PRO A 237 -4.24 -19.99 -5.51
CA PRO A 237 -4.21 -21.41 -5.81
C PRO A 237 -2.92 -22.04 -5.24
N PRO A 238 -2.89 -23.36 -5.02
CA PRO A 238 -1.63 -24.04 -4.77
C PRO A 238 -0.69 -23.85 -5.97
N PHE A 239 0.54 -23.46 -5.69
CA PHE A 239 1.59 -23.30 -6.69
C PHE A 239 2.91 -23.80 -6.13
#